data_AF-A0A969D3M7-F1
#
_entry.id   AF-A0A969D3M7-F1
#
_cell.length_a   1.000
_cell.length_b   1.000
_cell.length_c   1.000
_cell.angle_alpha   90.00
_cell.angle_beta   90.00
_cell.angle_gamma   90.00
#
_symmetry.space_group_name_H-M   'P 1'
#
loop_
_entity.id
_entity.type
_entity.pdbx_description
1 polymer ?
#
loop_
_entity_poly.entity_id
_entity_poly.type
_entity_poly.pdbx_seq_one_letter_code
_entity_poly.pdbx_strand_id
1 'polypeptide(L)'
;MSSSLHKFPNAHRMLLRMSKEVGATFTQAQLQAIEMALLPRTHMIDMRLSLPLLGNGAYVVFAAGPNQRKTARSLEQHMTPTAMTDVLSNIVNRSQSLRHYPNACRMLQRMPKEIIASFTPIQIQAIAVALVPRSHVIDVNMGLPLLGKGAYLKLAAGPNRRAHYRNLQNRNPFIVPAVFAGVVLSAASIFGLVRLRSSVLLASPDPSFTPEEAFHPTVVPFKEDQQACEESLRQWMNGQCVDKDHDPIF
;
A
#
# COMPACT_ATOMS: atom_id res chain seq x y z
N MET A 1 33.68 -14.15 5.15
CA MET A 1 32.82 -13.55 4.10
C MET A 1 31.49 -12.95 4.60
N SER A 2 31.18 -12.92 5.92
CA SER A 2 29.84 -12.55 6.41
C SER A 2 29.56 -11.02 6.49
N SER A 3 30.54 -10.19 6.84
CA SER A 3 30.29 -8.78 7.15
C SER A 3 30.09 -7.87 5.93
N SER A 4 30.63 -8.21 4.75
CA SER A 4 30.52 -7.36 3.56
C SER A 4 29.18 -7.47 2.84
N LEU A 5 28.49 -8.62 2.95
CA LEU A 5 27.24 -8.90 2.22
C LEU A 5 26.04 -8.11 2.76
N HIS A 6 26.12 -7.55 3.98
CA HIS A 6 25.10 -6.66 4.50
C HIS A 6 24.96 -5.35 3.71
N LYS A 7 26.03 -4.92 3.02
CA LYS A 7 26.01 -3.73 2.16
C LYS A 7 25.22 -3.94 0.86
N PHE A 8 24.98 -5.20 0.47
CA PHE A 8 24.36 -5.56 -0.82
C PHE A 8 23.16 -6.50 -0.59
N PRO A 9 22.06 -6.01 0.00
CA PRO A 9 20.96 -6.88 0.44
C PRO A 9 20.24 -7.58 -0.72
N ASN A 10 20.15 -6.97 -1.91
CA ASN A 10 19.49 -7.59 -3.06
C ASN A 10 20.41 -8.63 -3.73
N ALA A 11 21.68 -8.32 -3.90
CA ALA A 11 22.69 -9.26 -4.37
C ALA A 11 22.77 -10.47 -3.43
N HIS A 12 22.83 -10.24 -2.12
CA HIS A 12 22.86 -11.29 -1.12
C HIS A 12 21.63 -12.22 -1.22
N ARG A 13 20.42 -11.67 -1.34
CA ARG A 13 19.20 -12.48 -1.54
C ARG A 13 19.23 -13.32 -2.82
N MET A 14 19.89 -12.84 -3.86
CA MET A 14 20.10 -13.60 -5.09
C MET A 14 21.09 -14.74 -4.86
N LEU A 15 22.22 -14.49 -4.20
CA LEU A 15 23.23 -15.50 -3.86
C LEU A 15 22.66 -16.62 -2.99
N LEU A 16 21.75 -16.31 -2.07
CA LEU A 16 21.06 -17.32 -1.24
C LEU A 16 20.24 -18.34 -2.05
N ARG A 17 20.05 -18.11 -3.36
CA ARG A 17 19.37 -19.03 -4.27
C ARG A 17 20.34 -19.87 -5.11
N MET A 18 21.63 -19.69 -4.92
CA MET A 18 22.69 -20.41 -5.61
C MET A 18 23.34 -21.41 -4.63
N SER A 19 24.15 -22.33 -5.16
CA SER A 19 25.01 -23.14 -4.31
C SER A 19 26.07 -22.26 -3.64
N LYS A 20 26.57 -22.68 -2.47
CA LYS A 20 27.55 -21.89 -1.70
C LYS A 20 28.86 -21.74 -2.47
N GLU A 21 29.24 -22.79 -3.19
CA GLU A 21 30.46 -22.86 -4.00
C GLU A 21 30.41 -21.81 -5.11
N VAL A 22 29.29 -21.74 -5.86
CA VAL A 22 29.12 -20.74 -6.92
C VAL A 22 29.01 -19.34 -6.34
N GLY A 23 28.27 -19.16 -5.25
CA GLY A 23 28.11 -17.86 -4.59
C GLY A 23 29.44 -17.26 -4.11
N ALA A 24 30.38 -18.10 -3.68
CA ALA A 24 31.71 -17.67 -3.24
C ALA A 24 32.62 -17.19 -4.38
N THR A 25 32.31 -17.54 -5.64
CA THR A 25 33.11 -17.10 -6.81
C THR A 25 32.88 -15.65 -7.21
N PHE A 26 31.84 -14.99 -6.70
CA PHE A 26 31.51 -13.63 -7.08
C PHE A 26 32.46 -12.62 -6.42
N THR A 27 33.04 -11.73 -7.23
CA THR A 27 33.90 -10.66 -6.73
C THR A 27 33.08 -9.52 -6.12
N GLN A 28 33.69 -8.70 -5.28
CA GLN A 28 33.00 -7.55 -4.67
C GLN A 28 32.46 -6.56 -5.71
N ALA A 29 33.22 -6.31 -6.79
CA ALA A 29 32.79 -5.45 -7.89
C ALA A 29 31.56 -6.01 -8.62
N GLN A 30 31.54 -7.33 -8.86
CA GLN A 30 30.37 -8.01 -9.42
C GLN A 30 29.15 -7.90 -8.50
N LEU A 31 29.33 -8.12 -7.19
CA LEU A 31 28.24 -8.03 -6.21
C LEU A 31 27.65 -6.62 -6.11
N GLN A 32 28.51 -5.59 -6.16
CA GLN A 32 28.06 -4.20 -6.21
C GLN A 32 27.29 -3.90 -7.50
N ALA A 33 27.78 -4.34 -8.66
CA ALA A 33 27.07 -4.17 -9.93
C ALA A 33 25.72 -4.90 -9.94
N ILE A 34 25.67 -6.11 -9.37
CA ILE A 34 24.43 -6.86 -9.14
C ILE A 34 23.46 -6.06 -8.26
N GLU A 35 23.93 -5.53 -7.14
CA GLU A 35 23.10 -4.71 -6.25
C GLU A 35 22.48 -3.54 -7.02
N MET A 36 23.31 -2.77 -7.72
CA MET A 36 22.87 -1.61 -8.50
C MET A 36 21.89 -2.00 -9.63
N ALA A 37 22.12 -3.13 -10.30
CA ALA A 37 21.24 -3.62 -11.36
C ALA A 37 19.88 -4.13 -10.84
N LEU A 38 19.88 -4.71 -9.63
CA LEU A 38 18.70 -5.26 -8.94
C LEU A 38 17.90 -4.25 -8.14
N LEU A 39 18.45 -3.07 -7.82
CA LEU A 39 17.69 -1.99 -7.19
C LEU A 39 16.35 -1.84 -7.92
N PRO A 40 15.21 -1.76 -7.22
CA PRO A 40 13.88 -1.76 -7.83
C PRO A 40 13.61 -0.49 -8.64
N ARG A 41 12.67 -0.55 -9.58
CA ARG A 41 12.21 0.66 -10.28
C ARG A 41 11.35 1.38 -9.26
N THR A 42 11.83 2.49 -8.73
CA THR A 42 11.01 3.33 -7.86
C THR A 42 10.10 4.14 -8.78
N HIS A 43 8.81 3.84 -8.64
CA HIS A 43 7.77 4.72 -9.13
C HIS A 43 7.57 5.82 -8.08
N MET A 44 7.12 7.00 -8.52
CA MET A 44 6.81 8.11 -7.60
C MET A 44 5.88 7.64 -6.48
N ILE A 45 4.98 6.71 -6.79
CA ILE A 45 4.12 6.00 -5.85
C ILE A 45 4.42 4.50 -6.01
N ASP A 46 4.91 3.85 -4.95
CA ASP A 46 5.09 2.38 -4.86
C ASP A 46 4.49 1.91 -3.53
N MET A 47 3.21 1.59 -3.55
CA MET A 47 2.47 1.04 -2.41
C MET A 47 2.45 -0.48 -2.49
N ARG A 48 3.00 -1.13 -1.47
CA ARG A 48 3.03 -2.60 -1.37
C ARG A 48 2.32 -3.03 -0.12
N LEU A 49 1.12 -3.55 -0.29
CA LEU A 49 0.34 -4.14 0.78
C LEU A 49 0.54 -5.64 0.80
N SER A 50 0.88 -6.19 1.96
CA SER A 50 0.88 -7.63 2.20
C SER A 50 -0.31 -7.97 3.09
N LEU A 51 -1.23 -8.77 2.57
CA LEU A 51 -2.39 -9.28 3.27
C LEU A 51 -2.12 -10.74 3.64
N PRO A 52 -1.87 -11.06 4.92
CA PRO A 52 -1.80 -12.45 5.33
C PRO A 52 -3.23 -13.01 5.33
N LEU A 53 -3.55 -13.82 4.33
CA LEU A 53 -4.83 -14.50 4.23
C LEU A 53 -4.60 -15.97 4.62
N LEU A 54 -5.01 -16.35 5.83
CA LEU A 54 -5.13 -17.76 6.25
C LEU A 54 -3.84 -18.59 5.99
N GLY A 55 -2.67 -18.06 6.35
CA GLY A 55 -1.38 -18.74 6.14
C GLY A 55 -0.78 -18.62 4.73
N ASN A 56 -1.56 -18.16 3.75
CA ASN A 56 -1.11 -17.83 2.40
C ASN A 56 -0.95 -16.31 2.28
N GLY A 57 0.28 -15.85 2.06
CA GLY A 57 0.53 -14.42 1.87
C GLY A 57 -0.03 -13.96 0.53
N ALA A 58 -1.05 -13.10 0.56
CA ALA A 58 -1.47 -12.32 -0.60
C ALA A 58 -0.73 -10.98 -0.59
N TYR A 59 -0.42 -10.49 -1.78
CA TYR A 59 0.30 -9.25 -2.00
C TYR A 59 -0.42 -8.43 -3.04
N VAL A 60 -0.68 -7.19 -2.68
CA VAL A 60 -1.15 -6.16 -3.60
C VAL A 60 -0.03 -5.17 -3.75
N VAL A 61 0.48 -5.04 -4.97
CA VAL A 61 1.45 -4.01 -5.34
C VAL A 61 0.74 -3.03 -6.25
N PHE A 62 0.61 -1.81 -5.79
CA PHE A 62 0.15 -0.68 -6.57
C PHE A 62 1.31 0.26 -6.81
N ALA A 63 1.63 0.52 -8.07
CA ALA A 63 2.65 1.48 -8.41
C ALA A 63 2.13 2.45 -9.48
N ALA A 64 2.44 3.73 -9.29
CA ALA A 64 2.00 4.81 -10.16
C ALA A 64 3.05 5.91 -10.29
N GLY A 65 3.05 6.58 -11.45
CA GLY A 65 3.93 7.70 -11.76
C GLY A 65 5.19 7.33 -12.55
N PRO A 66 5.93 8.35 -13.00
CA PRO A 66 7.08 8.18 -13.87
C PRO A 66 8.17 7.37 -13.16
N ASN A 67 8.82 6.49 -13.92
CA ASN A 67 9.94 5.69 -13.44
C ASN A 67 11.16 6.61 -13.22
N GLN A 68 11.55 6.83 -11.97
CA GLN A 68 12.53 7.86 -11.59
C GLN A 68 14.01 7.47 -11.82
N ARG A 69 14.33 6.43 -12.59
CA ARG A 69 15.74 6.02 -12.82
C ARG A 69 16.53 6.87 -13.83
N LYS A 70 16.15 8.11 -14.06
CA LYS A 70 16.92 9.03 -14.92
C LYS A 70 17.96 9.77 -14.09
N THR A 71 19.20 9.26 -14.04
CA THR A 71 20.41 10.12 -13.92
C THR A 71 21.77 9.41 -13.98
N ALA A 72 21.89 8.09 -13.82
CA ALA A 72 23.22 7.46 -13.88
C ALA A 72 23.73 7.18 -15.32
N ARG A 73 22.82 7.11 -16.30
CA ARG A 73 23.15 6.73 -17.69
C ARG A 73 23.78 7.83 -18.54
N SER A 74 23.75 9.08 -18.07
CA SER A 74 24.28 10.21 -18.82
C SER A 74 25.79 10.37 -18.68
N LEU A 75 26.44 9.62 -17.78
CA LEU A 75 27.88 9.76 -17.51
C LEU A 75 28.76 8.77 -18.29
N GLU A 76 28.19 7.75 -18.94
CA GLU A 76 28.95 6.66 -19.59
C GLU A 76 29.09 6.81 -21.12
N GLN A 77 28.70 7.93 -21.71
CA GLN A 77 28.71 8.12 -23.18
C GLN A 77 30.09 8.40 -23.81
N HIS A 78 31.20 8.31 -23.06
CA HIS A 78 32.56 8.53 -23.57
C HIS A 78 33.41 7.25 -23.66
N MET A 79 32.93 6.21 -24.34
CA MET A 79 33.76 5.04 -24.69
C MET A 79 33.83 4.82 -26.21
N THR A 80 35.04 4.53 -26.68
CA THR A 80 35.44 4.48 -28.09
C THR A 80 34.82 3.30 -28.88
N PRO A 81 34.60 3.44 -30.19
CA PRO A 81 33.74 2.53 -30.98
C PRO A 81 34.30 1.12 -31.21
N THR A 82 35.63 0.96 -31.20
CA THR A 82 36.31 -0.29 -31.63
C THR A 82 36.33 -1.39 -30.56
N ALA A 83 36.37 -1.06 -29.27
CA ALA A 83 36.19 -2.03 -28.19
C ALA A 83 34.73 -2.49 -28.03
N MET A 84 33.79 -1.82 -28.72
CA MET A 84 32.36 -2.04 -28.57
C MET A 84 31.89 -3.31 -29.31
N THR A 85 32.50 -3.63 -30.45
CA THR A 85 32.06 -4.68 -31.39
C THR A 85 32.32 -6.10 -30.90
N ASP A 86 33.50 -6.39 -30.34
CA ASP A 86 33.84 -7.74 -29.83
C ASP A 86 33.12 -8.09 -28.51
N VAL A 87 32.87 -7.08 -27.69
CA VAL A 87 32.05 -7.23 -26.49
C VAL A 87 30.60 -7.46 -26.89
N LEU A 88 30.10 -6.79 -27.93
CA LEU A 88 28.75 -6.96 -28.45
C LEU A 88 28.52 -8.37 -29.03
N SER A 89 29.44 -8.93 -29.80
CA SER A 89 29.26 -10.27 -30.42
C SER A 89 29.17 -11.39 -29.36
N ASN A 90 30.03 -11.35 -28.34
CA ASN A 90 29.99 -12.28 -27.21
C ASN A 90 28.74 -12.10 -26.33
N ILE A 91 28.28 -10.86 -26.15
CA ILE A 91 27.02 -10.56 -25.46
C ILE A 91 25.83 -11.06 -26.29
N VAL A 92 25.85 -10.92 -27.61
CA VAL A 92 24.77 -11.38 -28.51
C VAL A 92 24.65 -12.91 -28.46
N ASN A 93 25.75 -13.65 -28.50
CA ASN A 93 25.72 -15.11 -28.36
C ASN A 93 25.24 -15.54 -26.97
N ARG A 94 25.71 -14.90 -25.89
CA ARG A 94 25.16 -15.10 -24.53
C ARG A 94 23.68 -14.70 -24.42
N SER A 95 23.23 -13.70 -25.19
CA SER A 95 21.84 -13.25 -25.16
C SER A 95 20.89 -14.30 -25.70
N GLN A 96 21.34 -15.15 -26.64
CA GLN A 96 20.51 -16.23 -27.20
C GLN A 96 20.17 -17.29 -26.16
N SER A 97 21.15 -17.77 -25.39
CA SER A 97 20.89 -18.72 -24.29
C SER A 97 20.09 -18.08 -23.15
N LEU A 98 20.26 -16.78 -22.93
CA LEU A 98 19.51 -16.00 -21.95
C LEU A 98 18.10 -15.59 -22.39
N ARG A 99 17.66 -15.90 -23.61
CA ARG A 99 16.29 -15.58 -24.07
C ARG A 99 15.22 -16.23 -23.19
N HIS A 100 15.50 -17.40 -22.65
CA HIS A 100 14.63 -18.10 -21.70
C HIS A 100 14.60 -17.47 -20.31
N TYR A 101 15.51 -16.53 -20.03
CA TYR A 101 15.68 -15.88 -18.72
C TYR A 101 15.64 -14.34 -18.85
N PRO A 102 14.47 -13.75 -19.16
CA PRO A 102 14.36 -12.33 -19.48
C PRO A 102 14.78 -11.42 -18.31
N ASN A 103 14.63 -11.86 -17.07
CA ASN A 103 15.06 -11.07 -15.90
C ASN A 103 16.57 -11.00 -15.76
N ALA A 104 17.27 -12.11 -15.99
CA ALA A 104 18.73 -12.13 -15.96
C ALA A 104 19.30 -11.31 -17.11
N CYS A 105 18.76 -11.47 -18.32
CA CYS A 105 19.14 -10.64 -19.47
C CYS A 105 18.98 -9.14 -19.16
N ARG A 106 17.81 -8.73 -18.68
CA ARG A 106 17.54 -7.32 -18.30
C ARG A 106 18.45 -6.82 -17.17
N MET A 107 18.84 -7.68 -16.22
CA MET A 107 19.75 -7.29 -15.14
C MET A 107 21.17 -7.11 -15.68
N LEU A 108 21.68 -8.07 -16.44
CA LEU A 108 23.02 -8.01 -17.01
C LEU A 108 23.19 -6.80 -17.94
N GLN A 109 22.20 -6.51 -18.78
CA GLN A 109 22.17 -5.31 -19.64
C GLN A 109 22.21 -3.97 -18.90
N ARG A 110 22.07 -3.96 -17.57
CA ARG A 110 22.16 -2.74 -16.74
C ARG A 110 23.54 -2.53 -16.12
N MET A 111 24.44 -3.50 -16.24
CA MET A 111 25.78 -3.41 -15.67
C MET A 111 26.75 -2.78 -16.69
N PRO A 112 27.86 -2.19 -16.21
CA PRO A 112 28.98 -1.82 -17.08
C PRO A 112 29.49 -3.04 -17.84
N LYS A 113 29.88 -2.85 -19.10
CA LYS A 113 30.23 -3.95 -20.02
C LYS A 113 31.44 -4.74 -19.54
N GLU A 114 32.38 -4.06 -18.89
CA GLU A 114 33.61 -4.60 -18.32
C GLU A 114 33.27 -5.60 -17.21
N ILE A 115 32.27 -5.26 -16.38
CA ILE A 115 31.79 -6.14 -15.31
C ILE A 115 31.03 -7.33 -15.90
N ILE A 116 30.22 -7.13 -16.96
CA ILE A 116 29.54 -8.24 -17.64
C ILE A 116 30.54 -9.25 -18.20
N ALA A 117 31.62 -8.76 -18.81
CA ALA A 117 32.69 -9.59 -19.38
C ALA A 117 33.39 -10.42 -18.30
N SER A 118 33.50 -9.89 -17.07
CA SER A 118 34.13 -10.60 -15.95
C SER A 118 33.33 -11.81 -15.44
N PHE A 119 32.04 -11.94 -15.78
CA PHE A 119 31.25 -13.10 -15.33
C PHE A 119 31.61 -14.36 -16.10
N THR A 120 31.80 -15.44 -15.35
CA THR A 120 31.97 -16.77 -15.91
C THR A 120 30.63 -17.33 -16.43
N PRO A 121 30.64 -18.27 -17.38
CA PRO A 121 29.40 -18.92 -17.84
C PRO A 121 28.59 -19.56 -16.71
N ILE A 122 29.27 -20.17 -15.72
CA ILE A 122 28.64 -20.78 -14.55
C ILE A 122 27.92 -19.74 -13.70
N GLN A 123 28.55 -18.58 -13.47
CA GLN A 123 27.92 -17.47 -12.74
C GLN A 123 26.70 -16.93 -13.47
N ILE A 124 26.76 -16.78 -14.79
CA ILE A 124 25.64 -16.31 -15.61
C ILE A 124 24.47 -17.29 -15.56
N GLN A 125 24.74 -18.58 -15.65
CA GLN A 125 23.72 -19.61 -15.51
C GLN A 125 23.10 -19.60 -14.11
N ALA A 126 23.92 -19.45 -13.07
CA ALA A 126 23.43 -19.35 -11.71
C ALA A 126 22.55 -18.11 -11.50
N ILE A 127 22.93 -16.95 -12.06
CA ILE A 127 22.12 -15.73 -12.10
C ILE A 127 20.77 -16.01 -12.78
N ALA A 128 20.80 -16.67 -13.95
CA ALA A 128 19.61 -16.99 -14.72
C ALA A 128 18.61 -17.81 -13.89
N VAL A 129 19.09 -18.86 -13.21
CA VAL A 129 18.28 -19.70 -12.33
C VAL A 129 17.82 -18.93 -11.08
N ALA A 130 18.69 -18.16 -10.44
CA ALA A 130 18.38 -17.41 -9.23
C ALA A 130 17.30 -16.34 -9.44
N LEU A 131 17.23 -15.76 -10.65
CA LEU A 131 16.27 -14.72 -11.03
C LEU A 131 15.00 -15.24 -11.70
N VAL A 132 14.82 -16.56 -11.78
CA VAL A 132 13.52 -17.14 -12.15
C VAL A 132 12.47 -16.63 -11.16
N PRO A 133 11.38 -15.99 -11.64
CA PRO A 133 10.30 -15.56 -10.77
C PRO A 133 9.75 -16.78 -10.04
N ARG A 134 9.56 -16.66 -8.72
CA ARG A 134 8.71 -17.63 -8.03
C ARG A 134 7.29 -17.34 -8.49
N SER A 135 6.70 -18.27 -9.23
CA SER A 135 5.27 -18.22 -9.55
C SER A 135 4.49 -18.26 -8.24
N HIS A 136 3.56 -17.33 -8.12
CA HIS A 136 2.47 -17.44 -7.17
C HIS A 136 1.36 -18.25 -7.86
N VAL A 137 0.52 -18.95 -7.08
CA VAL A 137 -0.63 -19.70 -7.63
C VAL A 137 -1.53 -18.74 -8.41
N ILE A 138 -1.60 -17.50 -7.95
CA ILE A 138 -2.29 -16.39 -8.58
C ILE A 138 -1.27 -15.28 -8.80
N ASP A 139 -1.04 -14.87 -10.05
CA ASP A 139 -0.25 -13.68 -10.41
C ASP A 139 -1.02 -12.88 -11.47
N VAL A 140 -1.91 -12.00 -11.02
CA VAL A 140 -2.70 -11.11 -11.86
C VAL A 140 -1.98 -9.77 -11.96
N ASN A 141 -1.66 -9.37 -13.19
CA ASN A 141 -1.10 -8.05 -13.48
C ASN A 141 -2.10 -7.29 -14.33
N MET A 142 -2.66 -6.21 -13.79
CA MET A 142 -3.62 -5.35 -14.45
C MET A 142 -2.98 -3.98 -14.69
N GLY A 143 -2.87 -3.58 -15.95
CA GLY A 143 -2.51 -2.20 -16.31
C GLY A 143 -3.73 -1.31 -16.17
N LEU A 144 -3.63 -0.24 -15.40
CA LEU A 144 -4.69 0.75 -15.23
C LEU A 144 -4.32 1.99 -16.04
N PRO A 145 -5.10 2.35 -17.08
CA PRO A 145 -4.88 3.58 -17.85
C PRO A 145 -5.37 4.78 -17.03
N LEU A 146 -4.65 5.14 -15.96
CA LEU A 146 -4.93 6.33 -15.16
C LEU A 146 -4.15 7.53 -15.74
N LEU A 147 -4.87 8.54 -16.22
CA LEU A 147 -4.37 9.89 -16.48
C LEU A 147 -3.12 9.98 -17.38
N GLY A 148 -3.02 9.11 -18.40
CA GLY A 148 -1.88 9.10 -19.35
C GLY A 148 -0.52 8.68 -18.75
N LYS A 149 -0.48 8.36 -17.45
CA LYS A 149 0.73 7.92 -16.73
C LYS A 149 0.46 6.49 -16.25
N GLY A 150 0.81 5.51 -17.07
CA GLY A 150 0.48 4.09 -16.84
C GLY A 150 0.66 3.67 -15.38
N ALA A 151 -0.45 3.34 -14.72
CA ALA A 151 -0.47 2.72 -13.41
C ALA A 151 -0.57 1.21 -13.60
N TYR A 152 -0.04 0.44 -12.66
CA TYR A 152 -0.24 -1.01 -12.67
C TYR A 152 -0.60 -1.52 -11.27
N LEU A 153 -1.57 -2.42 -11.26
CA LEU A 153 -1.98 -3.19 -10.11
C LEU A 153 -1.49 -4.62 -10.32
N LYS A 154 -0.61 -5.09 -9.44
CA LYS A 154 -0.19 -6.50 -9.40
C LYS A 154 -0.77 -7.14 -8.16
N LEU A 155 -1.60 -8.15 -8.36
CA LEU A 155 -2.15 -9.00 -7.31
C LEU A 155 -1.48 -10.36 -7.41
N ALA A 156 -0.74 -10.73 -6.38
CA ALA A 156 -0.08 -12.03 -6.29
C ALA A 156 -0.54 -12.76 -5.02
N ALA A 157 -1.08 -13.97 -5.15
CA ALA A 157 -1.54 -14.78 -4.03
C ALA A 157 -1.09 -16.24 -4.14
N GLY A 158 -0.76 -16.84 -3.00
CA GLY A 158 -0.34 -18.23 -2.90
C GLY A 158 0.69 -18.45 -1.79
N PRO A 159 1.16 -19.70 -1.61
CA PRO A 159 2.11 -20.06 -0.57
C PRO A 159 3.34 -19.15 -0.66
N ASN A 160 3.51 -18.34 0.36
CA ASN A 160 4.55 -17.34 0.37
C ASN A 160 5.89 -18.01 0.71
N ARG A 161 6.57 -18.55 -0.30
CA ARG A 161 7.92 -19.13 -0.14
C ARG A 161 8.97 -18.12 0.34
N ARG A 162 8.64 -16.81 0.45
CA ARG A 162 9.51 -15.76 1.02
C ARG A 162 9.28 -15.55 2.52
N ALA A 163 8.25 -16.15 3.12
CA ALA A 163 7.92 -16.01 4.54
C ALA A 163 9.11 -16.39 5.44
N HIS A 164 9.85 -17.44 5.05
CA HIS A 164 11.04 -17.89 5.76
C HIS A 164 12.09 -16.78 5.98
N TYR A 165 12.30 -15.90 5.00
CA TYR A 165 13.28 -14.81 5.13
C TYR A 165 12.71 -13.56 5.82
N ARG A 166 11.38 -13.42 5.82
CA ARG A 166 10.70 -12.25 6.40
C ARG A 166 10.46 -12.39 7.90
N ASN A 167 10.32 -13.63 8.38
CA ASN A 167 10.24 -13.94 9.82
C ASN A 167 11.48 -13.51 10.61
N LEU A 168 12.64 -13.42 9.94
CA LEU A 168 13.87 -12.92 10.55
C LEU A 168 13.90 -11.39 10.74
N GLN A 169 13.02 -10.64 10.08
CA GLN A 169 13.10 -9.18 10.00
C GLN A 169 11.86 -8.45 10.54
N ASN A 170 10.68 -9.08 10.57
CA ASN A 170 9.47 -8.49 11.13
C ASN A 170 9.10 -9.15 12.47
N ARG A 171 9.24 -8.40 13.56
CA ARG A 171 9.01 -8.85 14.95
C ARG A 171 7.55 -9.14 15.31
N ASN A 172 6.57 -8.83 14.46
CA ASN A 172 5.18 -9.23 14.73
C ASN A 172 4.34 -9.28 13.44
N PRO A 173 3.91 -10.48 12.98
CA PRO A 173 3.09 -10.63 11.78
C PRO A 173 1.67 -10.07 11.92
N PHE A 174 1.22 -9.74 13.13
CA PHE A 174 -0.16 -9.32 13.42
C PHE A 174 -0.40 -7.81 13.37
N ILE A 175 0.64 -6.97 13.41
CA ILE A 175 0.48 -5.50 13.45
C ILE A 175 -0.16 -4.97 12.16
N VAL A 176 0.40 -5.31 11.00
CA VAL A 176 -0.09 -4.80 9.70
C VAL A 176 -1.54 -5.23 9.42
N PRO A 177 -1.93 -6.50 9.65
CA PRO A 177 -3.33 -6.93 9.51
C PRO A 177 -4.28 -6.20 10.46
N ALA A 178 -3.88 -6.02 11.73
CA ALA A 178 -4.71 -5.35 12.72
C ALA A 178 -4.96 -3.88 12.34
N VAL A 179 -3.92 -3.15 11.92
CA VAL A 179 -4.05 -1.77 11.44
C VAL A 179 -4.95 -1.70 10.21
N PHE A 180 -4.78 -2.60 9.24
CA PHE A 180 -5.60 -2.63 8.04
C PHE A 180 -7.07 -2.94 8.34
N ALA A 181 -7.33 -3.93 9.19
CA ALA A 181 -8.69 -4.24 9.64
C ALA A 181 -9.34 -3.03 10.34
N GLY A 182 -8.58 -2.31 11.17
CA GLY A 182 -9.03 -1.06 11.80
C GLY A 182 -9.41 0.01 10.77
N VAL A 183 -8.59 0.21 9.73
CA VAL A 183 -8.88 1.17 8.65
C VAL A 183 -10.11 0.78 7.83
N VAL A 184 -10.28 -0.51 7.52
CA VAL A 184 -11.45 -0.98 6.78
C VAL A 184 -12.73 -0.84 7.60
N LEU A 185 -12.68 -1.21 8.88
CA LEU A 185 -13.81 -1.05 9.80
C LEU A 185 -14.19 0.41 10.00
N SER A 186 -13.21 1.32 10.14
CA SER A 186 -13.49 2.75 10.27
C SER A 186 -14.03 3.36 8.99
N ALA A 187 -13.52 2.97 7.82
CA ALA A 187 -14.08 3.41 6.54
C ALA A 187 -15.53 2.91 6.35
N ALA A 188 -15.79 1.64 6.68
CA ALA A 188 -17.13 1.06 6.60
C ALA A 188 -18.11 1.74 7.57
N SER A 189 -17.69 2.05 8.80
CA SER A 189 -18.54 2.75 9.77
C SER A 189 -18.88 4.17 9.32
N ILE A 190 -17.90 4.92 8.83
CA ILE A 190 -18.13 6.26 8.26
C ILE A 190 -19.10 6.19 7.08
N PHE A 191 -18.91 5.25 6.16
CA PHE A 191 -19.81 5.07 5.02
C PHE A 191 -21.24 4.70 5.48
N GLY A 192 -21.37 3.83 6.48
CA GLY A 192 -22.65 3.49 7.10
C GLY A 192 -23.36 4.69 7.71
N LEU A 193 -22.65 5.53 8.47
CA LEU A 193 -23.21 6.75 9.06
C LEU A 193 -23.66 7.76 8.00
N VAL A 194 -22.88 7.95 6.93
CA VAL A 194 -23.26 8.82 5.81
C VAL A 194 -24.53 8.30 5.15
N ARG A 195 -24.63 6.98 4.93
CA ARG A 195 -25.84 6.35 4.36
C ARG A 195 -27.06 6.47 5.27
N LEU A 196 -26.88 6.30 6.57
CA LEU A 196 -27.97 6.47 7.56
C LEU A 196 -28.46 7.91 7.60
N ARG A 197 -27.58 8.91 7.61
CA ARG A 197 -27.96 10.33 7.58
C ARG A 197 -28.75 10.69 6.33
N SER A 198 -28.45 10.05 5.19
CA SER A 198 -29.21 10.22 3.94
C SER A 198 -30.51 9.40 3.88
N SER A 199 -30.82 8.60 4.91
CA SER A 199 -32.03 7.80 4.93
C SER A 199 -33.24 8.62 5.38
N VAL A 200 -34.39 8.35 4.77
CA VAL A 200 -35.67 9.04 5.04
C VAL A 200 -36.05 8.96 6.52
N LEU A 201 -35.61 7.92 7.24
CA LEU A 201 -35.89 7.71 8.67
C LEU A 201 -35.33 8.81 9.60
N LEU A 202 -34.24 9.47 9.21
CA LEU A 202 -33.67 10.60 9.95
C LEU A 202 -33.96 11.96 9.29
N ALA A 203 -34.56 11.94 8.10
CA ALA A 203 -34.97 13.15 7.37
C ALA A 203 -36.43 13.52 7.65
N SER A 204 -37.17 12.69 8.39
CA SER A 204 -38.45 13.07 8.96
C SER A 204 -38.22 14.31 9.83
N PRO A 205 -38.85 15.46 9.54
CA PRO A 205 -38.83 16.58 10.46
C PRO A 205 -39.35 16.09 11.81
N ASP A 206 -38.74 16.54 12.91
CA ASP A 206 -39.33 16.36 14.23
C ASP A 206 -40.82 16.76 14.14
N PRO A 207 -41.73 16.03 14.79
CA PRO A 207 -43.15 16.35 14.75
C PRO A 207 -43.30 17.81 15.18
N SER A 208 -43.53 18.70 14.22
CA SER A 208 -43.80 20.10 14.50
C SER A 208 -45.15 20.08 15.19
N PHE A 209 -45.19 20.41 16.48
CA PHE A 209 -46.43 20.58 17.22
C PHE A 209 -47.35 21.47 16.40
N THR A 210 -48.45 20.89 15.93
CA THR A 210 -49.50 21.67 15.28
C THR A 210 -50.04 22.63 16.34
N PRO A 211 -50.10 23.94 16.07
CA PRO A 211 -50.58 24.95 17.03
C PRO A 211 -52.01 24.74 17.56
N GLU A 212 -52.71 23.70 17.08
CA GLU A 212 -54.09 23.37 17.43
C GLU A 212 -54.22 22.41 18.62
N GLU A 213 -53.14 21.81 19.12
CA GLU A 213 -53.20 21.05 20.38
C GLU A 213 -53.29 22.04 21.56
N ALA A 214 -54.48 22.13 22.13
CA ALA A 214 -54.80 23.03 23.24
C ALA A 214 -53.88 22.76 24.44
N PHE A 215 -52.99 23.71 24.72
CA PHE A 215 -52.19 23.72 25.94
C PHE A 215 -53.08 23.50 27.17
N HIS A 216 -52.74 22.52 27.99
CA HIS A 216 -53.50 22.23 29.20
C HIS A 216 -53.14 23.26 30.28
N PRO A 217 -54.10 24.06 30.76
CA PRO A 217 -53.82 25.07 31.79
C PRO A 217 -53.28 24.39 33.04
N THR A 218 -52.10 24.82 33.49
CA THR A 218 -51.41 24.25 34.66
C THR A 218 -51.36 25.27 35.78
N VAL A 219 -51.73 24.85 36.99
CA VAL A 219 -51.72 25.71 38.18
C VAL A 219 -50.29 25.80 38.71
N VAL A 220 -49.81 27.01 38.98
CA VAL A 220 -48.47 27.27 39.51
C VAL A 220 -48.52 27.28 41.05
N PRO A 221 -48.02 26.24 41.73
CA PRO A 221 -48.31 26.02 43.15
C PRO A 221 -47.57 26.98 44.11
N PHE A 222 -46.57 27.71 43.63
CA PHE A 222 -45.72 28.57 44.46
C PHE A 222 -46.02 30.07 44.31
N LYS A 223 -47.09 30.44 43.59
CA LYS A 223 -47.54 31.82 43.42
C LYS A 223 -48.91 31.97 44.07
N GLU A 224 -48.91 32.44 45.31
CA GLU A 224 -50.10 32.51 46.16
C GLU A 224 -50.85 33.85 46.04
N ASP A 225 -50.24 34.86 45.41
CA ASP A 225 -50.82 36.17 45.23
C ASP A 225 -50.91 36.59 43.75
N GLN A 226 -51.94 37.39 43.45
CA GLN A 226 -52.26 37.85 42.10
C GLN A 226 -51.12 38.69 41.50
N GLN A 227 -50.49 39.54 42.30
CA GLN A 227 -49.44 40.43 41.82
C GLN A 227 -48.23 39.62 41.32
N ALA A 228 -47.76 38.66 42.11
CA ALA A 228 -46.64 37.80 41.75
C ALA A 228 -46.93 36.87 40.57
N CYS A 229 -48.21 36.58 40.31
CA CYS A 229 -48.67 35.85 39.13
C CYS A 229 -48.58 36.71 37.86
N GLU A 230 -49.16 37.91 37.89
CA GLU A 230 -49.22 38.83 36.76
C GLU A 230 -47.83 39.38 36.39
N GLU A 231 -46.95 39.63 37.37
CA GLU A 231 -45.54 39.99 37.14
C GLU A 231 -44.77 38.91 36.36
N SER A 232 -45.23 37.65 36.42
CA SER A 232 -44.66 36.54 35.66
C SER A 232 -45.34 36.29 34.31
N LEU A 233 -46.17 37.24 33.84
CA LEU A 233 -46.93 37.18 32.58
C LEU A 233 -47.95 36.03 32.53
N ARG A 234 -48.45 35.60 33.69
CA ARG A 234 -49.45 34.53 33.83
C ARG A 234 -50.83 35.09 34.16
N GLN A 235 -51.85 34.23 34.11
CA GLN A 235 -53.23 34.63 34.35
C GLN A 235 -53.70 34.17 35.74
N TRP A 236 -54.20 35.11 36.54
CA TRP A 236 -54.88 34.80 37.79
C TRP A 236 -56.36 34.48 37.51
N MET A 237 -56.76 33.23 37.74
CA MET A 237 -58.13 32.76 37.49
C MET A 237 -58.62 31.94 38.69
N ASN A 238 -59.84 32.23 39.17
CA ASN A 238 -60.48 31.50 40.27
C ASN A 238 -59.64 31.37 41.56
N GLY A 239 -58.84 32.40 41.88
CA GLY A 239 -57.97 32.39 43.07
C GLY A 239 -56.70 31.55 42.90
N GLN A 240 -56.32 31.22 41.67
CA GLN A 240 -55.12 30.45 41.35
C GLN A 240 -54.34 31.10 40.21
N CYS A 241 -53.02 30.99 40.24
CA CYS A 241 -52.15 31.39 39.13
C CYS A 241 -52.06 30.27 38.09
N VAL A 242 -52.47 30.54 36.85
CA VAL A 242 -52.53 29.56 35.76
C VAL A 242 -51.53 29.93 34.65
N ASP A 243 -50.71 28.97 34.28
CA ASP A 243 -49.83 29.02 33.12
C ASP A 243 -50.47 28.31 31.93
N LYS A 244 -50.48 28.97 30.77
CA LYS A 244 -51.03 28.44 29.51
C LYS A 244 -49.95 28.17 28.46
N ASP A 245 -48.70 28.52 28.75
CA ASP A 245 -47.59 28.50 27.79
C ASP A 245 -46.63 27.33 28.03
N HIS A 246 -47.07 26.28 28.72
CA HIS A 246 -46.23 25.11 29.02
C HIS A 246 -46.52 23.94 28.07
N ASP A 247 -45.43 23.46 27.46
CA ASP A 247 -45.38 22.24 26.67
C ASP A 247 -45.85 21.04 27.54
N PRO A 248 -46.84 20.25 27.09
CA PRO A 248 -47.35 19.11 27.86
C PRO A 248 -46.32 17.99 28.10
N ILE A 249 -45.12 18.07 27.53
CA ILE A 249 -44.08 17.05 27.63
C ILE A 249 -42.90 17.49 28.54
N PHE A 250 -42.98 18.65 29.20
CA PHE A 250 -41.95 19.11 30.16
C PHE A 250 -42.16 18.56 31.58
#